data_AF-A0A7M7HGK6-F1
#
_entry.id   AF-A0A7M7HGK6-F1
#
_cell.length_a   1.000
_cell.length_b   1.000
_cell.length_c   1.000
_cell.angle_alpha   90.00
_cell.angle_beta   90.00
_cell.angle_gamma   90.00
#
_symmetry.space_group_name_H-M   'P 1'
#
loop_
_entity.id
_entity.type
_entity.pdbx_description
1 polymer ?
#
loop_
_entity_poly.entity_id
_entity_poly.type
_entity_poly.pdbx_seq_one_letter_code
_entity_poly.pdbx_strand_id
1 'polypeptide(L)'
;MRQKHPKSCPKPNLTWTARIPKQKQPSSPKHKDNLKMMFTSSIDPYDKPLNWWEQSPVKYAFSCPTVRSRLELLMGSNVVRLTDRKYMLRLMSRIRQDHESQQEARIQDRKTRELMRTKKMILNRFIPVQEAPSEIRQYPLFQLYLYCDAIIEQRRRKRVAKKVKISKSLYRLLYPEKITDEAAIATTEEEVASEEDKPEPTKEAVVDDATETVPVTREELEAAAKEKELAEDVENGYAFSREEYENLHYEAENVKKLKETRTVDEMYAKAHEIVGLLFSLAGDEKRKRCAAVVREEETTVS
;
A
#
# COMPACT_ATOMS: atom_id res chain seq x y z
N MET A 1 16.44 25.47 85.69
CA MET A 1 16.17 24.48 84.63
C MET A 1 14.67 24.25 84.52
N ARG A 2 14.04 24.66 83.41
CA ARG A 2 12.69 24.20 83.02
C ARG A 2 12.58 24.37 81.50
N GLN A 3 12.97 23.33 80.79
CA GLN A 3 12.78 23.26 79.34
C GLN A 3 11.28 23.17 79.06
N LYS A 4 10.74 24.09 78.25
CA LYS A 4 9.37 24.02 77.75
C LYS A 4 9.40 23.18 76.48
N HIS A 5 8.83 21.97 76.56
CA HIS A 5 8.58 21.14 75.38
C HIS A 5 7.46 21.71 74.52
N PRO A 6 7.54 21.55 73.18
CA PRO A 6 6.51 22.04 72.25
C PRO A 6 5.22 21.21 72.36
N LYS A 7 4.08 21.89 72.17
CA LYS A 7 2.73 21.33 72.20
C LYS A 7 2.57 20.27 71.10
N SER A 8 2.20 19.05 71.48
CA SER A 8 1.84 17.98 70.55
C SER A 8 0.50 18.29 69.87
N CYS A 9 0.47 18.31 68.54
CA CYS A 9 -0.78 18.34 67.77
C CYS A 9 -1.58 17.04 67.99
N PRO A 10 -2.92 17.10 68.09
CA PRO A 10 -3.74 15.91 68.17
C PRO A 10 -3.74 15.18 66.82
N LYS A 11 -3.53 13.87 66.84
CA LYS A 11 -3.66 13.00 65.66
C LYS A 11 -5.12 12.97 65.21
N PRO A 12 -5.45 13.20 63.93
CA PRO A 12 -6.79 12.94 63.43
C PRO A 12 -7.00 11.41 63.35
N ASN A 13 -8.01 10.92 64.04
CA ASN A 13 -8.48 9.54 63.91
C ASN A 13 -9.08 9.34 62.50
N LEU A 14 -8.27 8.84 61.56
CA LEU A 14 -8.70 8.39 60.25
C LEU A 14 -9.37 7.02 60.37
N THR A 15 -10.67 6.99 60.68
CA THR A 15 -11.52 5.82 60.40
C THR A 15 -12.33 6.10 59.15
N TRP A 16 -11.72 5.94 57.97
CA TRP A 16 -12.47 5.83 56.72
C TRP A 16 -12.98 4.40 56.58
N THR A 17 -14.08 4.07 57.24
CA THR A 17 -14.95 3.02 56.69
C THR A 17 -15.68 3.65 55.51
N ALA A 18 -15.09 3.56 54.33
CA ALA A 18 -15.77 3.90 53.08
C ALA A 18 -16.99 2.98 52.95
N ARG A 19 -18.17 3.49 53.33
CA ARG A 19 -19.44 2.86 53.01
C ARG A 19 -19.59 2.97 51.50
N ILE A 20 -19.14 1.96 50.77
CA ILE A 20 -19.40 1.81 49.34
C ILE A 20 -20.93 1.94 49.19
N PRO A 21 -21.43 2.96 48.49
CA PRO A 21 -22.86 3.05 48.25
C PRO A 21 -23.23 1.83 47.42
N LYS A 22 -24.01 0.90 48.00
CA LYS A 22 -24.68 -0.14 47.22
C LYS A 22 -25.55 0.59 46.21
N GLN A 23 -25.08 0.67 44.96
CA GLN A 23 -25.89 1.12 43.85
C GLN A 23 -27.13 0.22 43.84
N LYS A 24 -28.27 0.76 44.27
CA LYS A 24 -29.57 0.10 44.10
C LYS A 24 -29.81 0.06 42.59
N GLN A 25 -29.55 -1.09 41.98
CA GLN A 25 -29.98 -1.35 40.62
C GLN A 25 -31.52 -1.19 40.59
N PRO A 26 -32.09 -0.31 39.75
CA PRO A 26 -33.52 -0.20 39.61
C PRO A 26 -34.05 -1.45 38.91
N SER A 27 -34.35 -2.51 39.67
CA SER A 27 -34.93 -3.72 39.11
C SER A 27 -36.42 -3.50 38.87
N SER A 28 -36.77 -2.81 37.78
CA SER A 28 -38.15 -2.85 37.30
C SER A 28 -38.49 -4.29 36.93
N PRO A 29 -39.70 -4.79 37.26
CA PRO A 29 -40.13 -6.14 36.88
C PRO A 29 -39.95 -6.40 35.38
N LYS A 30 -40.28 -5.39 34.57
CA LYS A 30 -40.16 -5.41 33.11
C LYS A 30 -38.73 -5.69 32.61
N HIS A 31 -37.69 -5.22 33.30
CA HIS A 31 -36.30 -5.47 32.90
C HIS A 31 -35.90 -6.94 33.12
N LYS A 32 -36.35 -7.54 34.23
CA LYS A 32 -36.12 -8.97 34.53
C LYS A 32 -36.87 -9.88 33.56
N ASP A 33 -38.08 -9.51 33.17
CA ASP A 33 -38.88 -10.25 32.20
C ASP A 33 -38.21 -10.24 30.82
N ASN A 34 -37.70 -9.08 30.38
CA ASN A 34 -36.95 -8.95 29.13
C ASN A 34 -35.68 -9.82 29.14
N LEU A 35 -34.92 -9.82 30.24
CA LEU A 35 -33.74 -10.69 30.40
C LEU A 35 -34.12 -12.17 30.30
N LYS A 36 -35.21 -12.59 30.96
CA LYS A 36 -35.68 -13.98 30.93
C LYS A 36 -36.11 -14.39 29.52
N MET A 37 -36.80 -13.51 28.79
CA MET A 37 -37.21 -13.73 27.41
C MET A 37 -36.03 -13.91 26.46
N MET A 38 -34.87 -13.29 26.72
CA MET A 38 -33.67 -13.45 25.88
C MET A 38 -33.07 -14.86 25.93
N PHE A 39 -33.27 -15.60 27.04
CA PHE A 39 -32.77 -16.96 27.22
C PHE A 39 -33.79 -18.04 26.82
N THR A 40 -35.08 -17.69 26.71
CA THR A 40 -36.16 -18.67 26.43
C THR A 40 -36.68 -18.63 24.99
N SER A 41 -36.34 -17.60 24.20
CA SER A 41 -36.88 -17.42 22.84
C SER A 41 -36.23 -18.30 21.77
N SER A 42 -35.09 -18.94 22.07
CA SER A 42 -34.33 -19.75 21.10
C SER A 42 -34.04 -21.11 21.74
N ILE A 43 -34.44 -22.18 21.05
CA ILE A 43 -34.09 -23.56 21.42
C ILE A 43 -32.58 -23.70 21.25
N ASP A 44 -31.86 -23.91 22.36
CA ASP A 44 -30.41 -24.13 22.33
C ASP A 44 -30.11 -25.55 21.84
N PRO A 45 -29.49 -25.74 20.66
CA PRO A 45 -29.16 -27.06 20.13
C PRO A 45 -28.16 -27.84 21.00
N TYR A 46 -27.52 -27.17 21.96
CA TYR A 46 -26.49 -27.72 22.83
C TYR A 46 -26.98 -28.02 24.25
N ASP A 47 -28.28 -27.89 24.52
CA ASP A 47 -28.85 -28.32 25.80
C ASP A 47 -28.87 -29.85 25.91
N LYS A 48 -27.87 -30.38 26.62
CA LYS A 48 -27.75 -31.79 26.99
C LYS A 48 -28.17 -31.98 28.46
N PRO A 49 -28.84 -33.08 28.84
CA PRO A 49 -29.05 -33.42 30.24
C PRO A 49 -27.69 -33.58 30.94
N LEU A 50 -27.52 -32.89 32.07
CA LEU A 50 -26.32 -32.97 32.89
C LEU A 50 -26.32 -34.25 33.73
N ASN A 51 -25.13 -34.80 33.93
CA ASN A 51 -24.93 -35.85 34.92
C ASN A 51 -25.05 -35.27 36.34
N TRP A 52 -25.37 -36.12 37.34
CA TRP A 52 -25.60 -35.66 38.71
C TRP A 52 -24.38 -35.01 39.38
N TRP A 53 -23.17 -35.30 38.87
CA TRP A 53 -21.90 -34.70 39.33
C TRP A 53 -21.44 -33.50 38.48
N GLU A 54 -22.12 -33.19 37.38
CA GLU A 54 -21.74 -32.09 36.50
C GLU A 54 -22.39 -30.77 36.95
N GLN A 55 -21.63 -29.68 36.83
CA GLN A 55 -22.13 -28.34 37.12
C GLN A 55 -22.78 -27.71 35.89
N SER A 56 -23.88 -26.99 36.08
CA SER A 56 -24.56 -26.23 35.02
C SER A 56 -23.60 -25.23 34.38
N PRO A 57 -23.45 -25.22 33.05
CA PRO A 57 -22.53 -24.29 32.42
C PRO A 57 -23.05 -22.84 32.53
N VAL A 58 -22.12 -21.90 32.63
CA VAL A 58 -22.46 -20.47 32.70
C VAL A 58 -22.93 -20.01 31.32
N LYS A 59 -24.19 -19.57 31.25
CA LYS A 59 -24.86 -19.10 30.03
C LYS A 59 -24.84 -17.57 29.98
N TYR A 60 -24.44 -17.00 28.84
CA TYR A 60 -24.50 -15.57 28.54
C TYR A 60 -25.33 -15.31 27.29
N ALA A 61 -26.04 -14.19 27.28
CA ALA A 61 -26.73 -13.68 26.10
C ALA A 61 -26.23 -12.25 25.83
N PHE A 62 -26.06 -11.92 24.55
CA PHE A 62 -25.65 -10.59 24.13
C PHE A 62 -26.87 -9.71 23.86
N SER A 63 -26.84 -8.49 24.40
CA SER A 63 -27.88 -7.48 24.14
C SER A 63 -27.77 -6.89 22.71
N CYS A 64 -26.56 -6.90 22.14
CA CYS A 64 -26.32 -6.32 20.81
C CYS A 64 -26.97 -7.18 19.69
N PRO A 65 -27.90 -6.62 18.89
CA PRO A 65 -28.63 -7.37 17.88
C PRO A 65 -27.74 -7.98 16.78
N THR A 66 -26.65 -7.30 16.40
CA THR A 66 -25.72 -7.77 15.36
C THR A 66 -24.90 -8.97 15.82
N VAL A 67 -24.47 -8.96 17.08
CA VAL A 67 -23.78 -10.10 17.70
C VAL A 67 -24.75 -11.26 17.87
N ARG A 68 -25.98 -10.96 18.29
CA ARG A 68 -27.06 -11.95 18.44
C ARG A 68 -27.35 -12.67 17.12
N SER A 69 -27.63 -11.94 16.04
CA SER A 69 -27.93 -12.54 14.73
C SER A 69 -26.74 -13.33 14.18
N ARG A 70 -25.52 -12.84 14.39
CA ARG A 70 -24.30 -13.56 13.97
C ARG A 70 -24.08 -14.85 14.76
N LEU A 71 -24.34 -14.86 16.07
CA LEU A 71 -24.28 -16.08 16.88
C LEU A 71 -25.39 -17.06 16.52
N GLU A 72 -26.61 -16.59 16.24
CA GLU A 72 -27.70 -17.43 15.74
C GLU A 72 -27.32 -18.06 14.39
N LEU A 73 -26.69 -17.30 13.48
CA LEU A 73 -26.21 -17.82 12.20
C LEU A 73 -25.07 -18.85 12.37
N LEU A 74 -24.08 -18.54 13.22
CA LEU A 74 -22.90 -19.39 13.40
C LEU A 74 -23.22 -20.64 14.23
N MET A 75 -23.93 -20.49 15.35
CA MET A 75 -24.15 -21.56 16.33
C MET A 75 -25.55 -22.15 16.31
N GLY A 76 -26.55 -21.43 15.79
CA GLY A 76 -27.96 -21.80 15.84
C GLY A 76 -28.71 -21.21 17.04
N SER A 77 -28.01 -20.57 17.97
CA SER A 77 -28.58 -19.93 19.16
C SER A 77 -27.80 -18.67 19.54
N ASN A 78 -28.47 -17.74 20.22
CA ASN A 78 -27.90 -16.48 20.72
C ASN A 78 -27.23 -16.62 22.10
N VAL A 79 -27.33 -17.80 22.71
CA VAL A 79 -26.83 -18.09 24.06
C VAL A 79 -25.46 -18.76 23.96
N VAL A 80 -24.48 -18.20 24.67
CA VAL A 80 -23.10 -18.68 24.71
C VAL A 80 -22.82 -19.38 26.03
N ARG A 81 -22.23 -20.58 25.95
CA ARG A 81 -21.84 -21.41 27.11
C ARG A 81 -20.34 -21.27 27.35
N LEU A 82 -19.93 -20.40 28.27
CA LEU A 82 -18.50 -20.06 28.44
C LEU A 82 -17.69 -21.19 29.10
N THR A 83 -18.30 -21.94 30.01
CA THR A 83 -17.61 -23.01 30.74
C THR A 83 -17.60 -24.34 30.01
N ASP A 84 -18.36 -24.48 28.91
CA ASP A 84 -18.37 -25.68 28.09
C ASP A 84 -17.25 -25.60 27.04
N ARG A 85 -16.18 -26.36 27.28
CA ARG A 85 -15.02 -26.43 26.36
C ARG A 85 -15.43 -26.88 24.96
N LYS A 86 -16.34 -27.84 24.82
CA LYS A 86 -16.73 -28.36 23.50
C LYS A 86 -17.47 -27.30 22.70
N TYR A 87 -18.39 -26.59 23.37
CA TYR A 87 -19.08 -25.45 22.78
C TYR A 87 -18.10 -24.35 22.35
N MET A 88 -17.18 -23.94 23.24
CA MET A 88 -16.23 -22.86 22.96
C MET A 88 -15.26 -23.19 21.82
N LEU A 89 -14.75 -24.43 21.75
CA LEU A 89 -13.90 -24.86 20.64
C LEU A 89 -14.66 -24.83 19.31
N ARG A 90 -15.92 -25.27 19.31
CA ARG A 90 -16.76 -25.25 18.11
C ARG A 90 -17.10 -23.82 17.68
N LEU A 91 -17.45 -22.95 18.61
CA LEU A 91 -17.70 -21.53 18.36
C LEU A 91 -16.46 -20.88 17.74
N MET A 92 -15.28 -21.09 18.33
CA MET A 92 -14.02 -20.56 17.82
C MET A 92 -13.71 -21.06 16.40
N SER A 93 -13.89 -22.36 16.15
CA SER A 93 -13.71 -22.96 14.82
C SER A 93 -14.66 -22.34 13.79
N ARG A 94 -15.93 -22.13 14.15
CA ARG A 94 -16.93 -21.55 13.22
C ARG A 94 -16.69 -20.08 12.95
N ILE A 95 -16.30 -19.30 13.96
CA ILE A 95 -15.90 -17.90 13.76
C ILE A 95 -14.74 -17.81 12.77
N ARG A 96 -13.71 -18.66 12.94
CA ARG A 96 -12.58 -18.71 12.02
C ARG A 96 -13.01 -19.06 10.60
N GLN A 97 -13.80 -20.12 10.44
CA GLN A 97 -14.29 -20.57 9.14
C GLN A 97 -15.15 -19.50 8.43
N ASP A 98 -15.99 -18.78 9.16
CA ASP A 98 -16.78 -17.67 8.62
C ASP A 98 -15.89 -16.52 8.13
N HIS A 99 -14.85 -16.17 8.90
CA HIS A 99 -13.87 -15.18 8.45
C HIS A 99 -13.10 -15.62 7.20
N GLU A 100 -12.64 -16.87 7.15
CA GLU A 100 -11.95 -17.45 5.99
C GLU A 100 -12.88 -17.45 4.76
N SER A 101 -14.13 -17.90 4.91
CA SER A 101 -15.14 -17.90 3.85
C SER A 101 -15.43 -16.49 3.31
N GLN A 102 -15.55 -15.49 4.19
CA GLN A 102 -15.74 -14.09 3.79
C GLN A 102 -14.52 -13.56 3.04
N GLN A 103 -13.30 -13.92 3.45
CA GLN A 103 -12.08 -13.54 2.74
C GLN A 103 -12.01 -14.19 1.36
N GLU A 104 -12.30 -15.49 1.26
CA GLU A 104 -12.36 -16.22 0.00
C GLU A 104 -13.38 -15.60 -0.94
N ALA A 105 -14.60 -15.32 -0.47
CA ALA A 105 -15.64 -14.67 -1.26
C ALA A 105 -15.16 -13.31 -1.82
N ARG A 106 -14.47 -12.50 -1.00
CA ARG A 106 -13.89 -11.23 -1.45
C ARG A 106 -12.77 -11.41 -2.47
N ILE A 107 -11.94 -12.44 -2.32
CA ILE A 107 -10.88 -12.75 -3.28
C ILE A 107 -11.50 -13.19 -4.61
N GLN A 108 -12.50 -14.06 -4.58
CA GLN A 108 -13.19 -14.52 -5.79
C GLN A 108 -13.91 -13.37 -6.50
N ASP A 109 -14.61 -12.51 -5.77
CA ASP A 109 -15.25 -11.32 -6.33
C ASP A 109 -14.22 -10.37 -6.97
N ARG A 110 -13.02 -10.21 -6.39
CA ARG A 110 -11.94 -9.45 -7.04
C ARG A 110 -11.44 -10.13 -8.32
N LYS A 111 -11.24 -11.44 -8.30
CA LYS A 111 -10.81 -12.22 -9.48
C LYS A 111 -11.83 -12.10 -10.61
N THR A 112 -13.12 -12.23 -10.32
CA THR A 112 -14.18 -12.11 -11.32
C THR A 112 -14.27 -10.68 -11.87
N ARG A 113 -14.12 -9.65 -11.03
CA ARG A 113 -14.06 -8.25 -11.49
C ARG A 113 -12.88 -7.99 -12.43
N GLU A 114 -11.69 -8.45 -12.10
CA GLU A 114 -10.51 -8.30 -12.97
C GLU A 114 -10.66 -9.09 -14.29
N LEU A 115 -11.25 -10.28 -14.24
CA LEU A 115 -11.55 -11.07 -15.43
C LEU A 115 -12.58 -10.36 -16.33
N MET A 116 -13.63 -9.78 -15.75
CA MET A 116 -14.62 -9.04 -16.53
C MET A 116 -14.05 -7.75 -17.09
N ARG A 117 -13.17 -7.07 -16.35
CA ARG A 117 -12.45 -5.88 -16.82
C ARG A 117 -11.56 -6.19 -18.02
N THR A 118 -10.74 -7.23 -17.93
CA THR A 118 -9.85 -7.67 -19.03
C THR A 118 -10.65 -8.11 -20.26
N LYS A 119 -11.70 -8.90 -20.08
CA LYS A 119 -12.62 -9.27 -21.17
C LYS A 119 -13.20 -8.03 -21.87
N LYS A 120 -13.61 -7.02 -21.10
CA LYS A 120 -14.12 -5.75 -21.65
C LYS A 120 -13.05 -4.97 -22.40
N MET A 121 -11.82 -4.92 -21.90
CA MET A 121 -10.70 -4.24 -22.58
C MET A 121 -10.34 -4.90 -23.91
N ILE A 122 -10.34 -6.23 -23.97
CA ILE A 122 -10.08 -6.99 -25.21
C ILE A 122 -11.19 -6.74 -26.22
N LEU A 123 -12.46 -6.80 -25.80
CA LEU A 123 -13.61 -6.52 -26.68
C LEU A 123 -13.59 -5.09 -27.23
N ASN A 124 -13.21 -4.12 -26.39
CA ASN A 124 -13.11 -2.72 -26.78
C ASN A 124 -11.80 -2.38 -27.53
N ARG A 125 -10.93 -3.37 -27.78
CA ARG A 125 -9.63 -3.22 -28.44
C ARG A 125 -8.66 -2.24 -27.74
N PHE A 126 -8.80 -2.03 -26.44
CA PHE A 126 -7.79 -1.31 -25.65
C PHE A 126 -6.54 -2.16 -25.40
N ILE A 127 -6.70 -3.49 -25.43
CA ILE A 127 -5.61 -4.47 -25.38
C ILE A 127 -5.62 -5.24 -26.70
N PRO A 128 -4.45 -5.47 -27.33
CA PRO A 128 -4.36 -6.27 -28.55
C PRO A 128 -4.80 -7.72 -28.29
N VAL A 129 -5.51 -8.31 -29.24
CA VAL A 129 -6.05 -9.68 -29.15
C VAL A 129 -4.94 -10.74 -28.99
N GLN A 130 -3.71 -10.41 -29.39
CA GLN A 130 -2.52 -11.25 -29.28
C GLN A 130 -2.07 -11.46 -27.82
N GLU A 131 -2.35 -10.50 -26.94
CA GLU A 131 -2.00 -10.59 -25.50
C GLU A 131 -3.09 -11.32 -24.70
N ALA A 132 -4.26 -11.56 -25.31
CA ALA A 132 -5.35 -12.29 -24.67
C ALA A 132 -4.97 -13.78 -24.45
N PRO A 133 -5.50 -14.40 -23.37
CA PRO A 133 -5.39 -15.84 -23.13
C PRO A 133 -5.78 -16.69 -24.34
N SER A 134 -5.17 -17.88 -24.47
CA SER A 134 -5.37 -18.80 -25.60
C SER A 134 -6.84 -19.17 -25.81
N GLU A 135 -7.59 -19.38 -24.73
CA GLU A 135 -8.99 -19.81 -24.75
C GLU A 135 -9.87 -18.73 -25.39
N ILE A 136 -9.58 -17.46 -25.12
CA ILE A 136 -10.32 -16.32 -25.68
C ILE A 136 -9.89 -16.10 -27.13
N ARG A 137 -8.59 -16.17 -27.43
CA ARG A 137 -8.05 -15.93 -28.77
C ARG A 137 -8.64 -16.87 -29.84
N GLN A 138 -8.96 -18.10 -29.45
CA GLN A 138 -9.54 -19.11 -30.35
C GLN A 138 -11.00 -18.82 -30.74
N TYR A 139 -11.68 -17.89 -30.07
CA TYR A 139 -13.06 -17.58 -30.39
C TYR A 139 -13.18 -16.92 -31.79
N PRO A 140 -14.17 -17.30 -32.64
CA PRO A 140 -14.22 -16.89 -34.04
C PRO A 140 -14.21 -15.37 -34.27
N LEU A 141 -14.84 -14.59 -33.39
CA LEU A 141 -14.84 -13.12 -33.48
C LEU A 141 -13.41 -12.55 -33.40
N PHE A 142 -12.57 -13.09 -32.52
CA PHE A 142 -11.20 -12.64 -32.34
C PHE A 142 -10.29 -13.10 -33.48
N GLN A 143 -10.53 -14.29 -34.04
CA GLN A 143 -9.85 -14.74 -35.26
C GLN A 143 -10.15 -13.82 -36.44
N LEU A 144 -11.40 -13.39 -36.60
CA LEU A 144 -11.79 -12.40 -37.62
C LEU A 144 -11.07 -11.07 -37.41
N TYR A 145 -10.95 -10.60 -36.16
CA TYR A 145 -10.20 -9.40 -35.84
C TYR A 145 -8.72 -9.51 -36.23
N LEU A 146 -8.06 -10.62 -35.88
CA LEU A 146 -6.67 -10.87 -36.27
C LEU A 146 -6.50 -10.88 -37.80
N TYR A 147 -7.43 -11.51 -38.51
CA TYR A 147 -7.44 -11.53 -39.98
C TYR A 147 -7.58 -10.12 -40.59
N CYS A 148 -8.52 -9.33 -40.08
CA CYS A 148 -8.71 -7.95 -40.50
C CYS A 148 -7.48 -7.09 -40.20
N ASP A 149 -6.88 -7.24 -39.02
CA ASP A 149 -5.68 -6.51 -38.62
C ASP A 149 -4.50 -6.85 -39.54
N ALA A 150 -4.33 -8.12 -39.92
CA ALA A 150 -3.32 -8.54 -40.90
C ALA A 150 -3.52 -7.89 -42.28
N ILE A 151 -4.76 -7.78 -42.76
CA ILE A 151 -5.06 -7.07 -44.03
C ILE A 151 -4.73 -5.58 -43.92
N ILE A 152 -5.11 -4.94 -42.79
CA ILE A 152 -4.83 -3.53 -42.54
C ILE A 152 -3.32 -3.29 -42.51
N GLU A 153 -2.57 -4.16 -41.85
CA GLU A 153 -1.12 -4.05 -41.73
C GLU A 153 -0.42 -4.24 -43.08
N GLN A 154 -0.83 -5.22 -43.89
CA GLN A 154 -0.34 -5.36 -45.27
C GLN A 154 -0.58 -4.10 -46.10
N ARG A 155 -1.77 -3.49 -45.99
CA ARG A 155 -2.08 -2.23 -46.68
C ARG A 155 -1.29 -1.05 -46.13
N ARG A 156 -1.01 -1.00 -44.82
CA ARG A 156 -0.15 0.02 -44.22
C ARG A 156 1.28 -0.12 -44.74
N ARG A 157 1.87 -1.33 -44.70
CA ARG A 157 3.22 -1.62 -45.23
C ARG A 157 3.37 -1.19 -46.70
N LYS A 158 2.34 -1.40 -47.53
CA LYS A 158 2.32 -0.94 -48.93
C LYS A 158 2.19 0.58 -49.09
N ARG A 159 1.57 1.28 -48.13
CA ARG A 159 1.37 2.73 -48.13
C ARG A 159 2.47 3.52 -47.43
N VAL A 160 3.32 2.89 -46.62
CA VAL A 160 4.48 3.59 -46.04
C VAL A 160 5.28 4.16 -47.20
N ALA A 161 5.35 5.49 -47.25
CA ALA A 161 6.08 6.18 -48.29
C ALA A 161 7.51 5.64 -48.30
N LYS A 162 7.96 5.14 -49.45
CA LYS A 162 9.35 4.75 -49.63
C LYS A 162 10.18 5.98 -49.25
N LYS A 163 11.00 5.88 -48.20
CA LYS A 163 11.88 6.99 -47.81
C LYS A 163 12.68 7.38 -49.05
N VAL A 164 12.50 8.62 -49.51
CA VAL A 164 13.31 9.13 -50.62
C VAL A 164 14.74 9.21 -50.10
N LYS A 165 15.66 8.49 -50.75
CA LYS A 165 17.08 8.59 -50.41
C LYS A 165 17.57 9.95 -50.88
N ILE A 166 17.71 10.89 -49.94
CA ILE A 166 18.32 12.19 -50.20
C ILE A 166 19.84 11.98 -50.17
N SER A 167 20.55 12.50 -51.16
CA SER A 167 22.02 12.44 -51.15
C SER A 167 22.58 13.24 -49.97
N LYS A 168 23.71 12.80 -49.41
CA LYS A 168 24.33 13.45 -48.24
C LYS A 168 24.63 14.94 -48.50
N SER A 169 24.99 15.29 -49.74
CA SER A 169 25.20 16.68 -50.17
C SER A 169 23.93 17.53 -50.12
N LEU A 170 22.80 17.02 -50.61
CA LEU A 170 21.51 17.74 -50.55
C LEU A 170 21.01 17.88 -49.11
N TYR A 171 21.17 16.84 -48.30
CA TYR A 171 20.80 16.90 -46.89
C TYR A 171 21.57 18.00 -46.14
N ARG A 172 22.89 18.09 -46.37
CA ARG A 172 23.75 19.16 -45.82
C ARG A 172 23.37 20.57 -46.28
N LEU A 173 22.77 20.72 -47.46
CA LEU A 173 22.30 22.02 -47.96
C LEU A 173 20.94 22.43 -47.38
N LEU A 174 20.01 21.48 -47.19
CA LEU A 174 18.70 21.75 -46.58
C LEU A 174 18.80 21.96 -45.07
N TYR A 175 19.72 21.23 -44.44
CA TYR A 175 20.03 21.31 -43.02
C TYR A 175 21.52 21.62 -42.90
N PRO A 176 21.94 22.87 -43.17
CA PRO A 176 23.29 23.27 -42.87
C PRO A 176 23.46 23.10 -41.36
N GLU A 177 24.31 22.15 -40.98
CA GLU A 177 24.79 22.04 -39.61
C GLU A 177 25.22 23.46 -39.21
N LYS A 178 24.58 24.00 -38.17
CA LYS A 178 25.06 25.24 -37.57
C LYS A 178 26.46 24.87 -37.09
N ILE A 179 27.46 25.33 -37.82
CA ILE A 179 28.86 25.23 -37.42
C ILE A 179 28.94 26.11 -36.17
N THR A 180 28.67 25.51 -35.02
CA THR A 180 29.23 25.98 -33.76
C THR A 180 30.67 25.49 -33.77
N ASP A 181 31.58 26.37 -33.35
CA ASP A 181 33.03 26.20 -33.45
C ASP A 181 33.60 24.98 -32.68
N GLU A 182 32.74 24.16 -32.08
CA GLU A 182 33.07 22.97 -31.30
C GLU A 182 33.10 21.68 -32.15
N ALA A 183 32.46 21.64 -33.32
CA ALA A 183 32.39 20.42 -34.16
C ALA A 183 33.55 20.26 -35.16
N ALA A 184 34.49 21.21 -35.21
CA ALA A 184 35.67 21.13 -36.08
C ALA A 184 36.75 20.15 -35.56
N ILE A 185 36.57 19.57 -34.36
CA ILE A 185 37.55 18.68 -33.72
C ILE A 185 37.24 17.19 -33.92
N ALA A 186 36.00 16.82 -34.26
CA ALA A 186 35.56 15.41 -34.28
C ALA A 186 35.48 14.75 -35.68
N THR A 187 36.14 15.32 -36.70
CA THR A 187 36.09 14.81 -38.10
C THR A 187 37.35 14.08 -38.56
N THR A 188 38.08 13.48 -37.63
CA THR A 188 39.12 12.48 -37.91
C THR A 188 38.99 11.36 -36.89
N GLU A 189 38.97 10.12 -37.35
CA GLU A 189 38.92 8.88 -36.54
C GLU A 189 37.51 8.30 -36.29
N GLU A 190 36.81 7.89 -37.35
CA GLU A 190 35.91 6.73 -37.23
C GLU A 190 35.70 6.04 -38.59
N GLU A 191 36.77 5.40 -39.07
CA GLU A 191 36.68 4.35 -40.08
C GLU A 191 37.53 3.16 -39.61
N VAL A 192 36.85 2.02 -39.44
CA VAL A 192 37.39 0.65 -39.36
C VAL A 192 38.07 0.24 -38.04
N ALA A 193 37.28 -0.34 -37.13
CA ALA A 193 37.80 -1.29 -36.14
C ALA A 193 36.94 -2.57 -36.18
N SER A 194 37.59 -3.64 -36.63
CA SER A 194 37.13 -5.02 -36.66
C SER A 194 36.76 -5.55 -35.26
N GLU A 195 35.72 -6.37 -35.24
CA GLU A 195 35.02 -6.88 -34.05
C GLU A 195 35.60 -8.19 -33.51
N GLU A 196 36.93 -8.35 -33.54
CA GLU A 196 37.62 -9.54 -33.00
C GLU A 196 39.00 -9.14 -32.43
N ASP A 197 39.00 -8.57 -31.23
CA ASP A 197 40.06 -8.72 -30.21
C ASP A 197 39.76 -7.75 -29.04
N LYS A 198 38.95 -8.21 -28.07
CA LYS A 198 38.86 -7.55 -26.77
C LYS A 198 39.92 -8.17 -25.85
N PRO A 199 40.98 -7.45 -25.44
CA PRO A 199 41.83 -7.93 -24.36
C PRO A 199 41.02 -8.00 -23.07
N GLU A 200 41.14 -9.11 -22.35
CA GLU A 200 40.51 -9.26 -21.04
C GLU A 200 41.01 -8.15 -20.10
N PRO A 201 40.12 -7.38 -19.45
CA PRO A 201 40.52 -6.28 -18.58
C PRO A 201 41.21 -6.82 -17.32
N THR A 202 42.48 -6.47 -17.16
CA THR A 202 43.29 -6.74 -15.95
C THR A 202 43.38 -5.50 -15.08
N LYS A 203 43.26 -5.65 -13.76
CA LYS A 203 43.48 -4.57 -12.78
C LYS A 203 44.81 -4.79 -12.05
N GLU A 204 45.56 -3.71 -11.84
CA GLU A 204 46.79 -3.76 -11.03
C GLU A 204 46.41 -3.69 -9.55
N ALA A 205 46.81 -4.70 -8.76
CA ALA A 205 46.65 -4.72 -7.33
C ALA A 205 48.03 -4.82 -6.67
N VAL A 206 48.27 -3.99 -5.65
CA VAL A 206 49.51 -4.03 -4.87
C VAL A 206 49.35 -5.04 -3.74
N VAL A 207 50.13 -6.12 -3.79
CA VAL A 207 50.27 -7.09 -2.70
C VAL A 207 51.76 -7.19 -2.40
N ASP A 208 52.14 -6.92 -1.15
CA ASP A 208 53.52 -7.01 -0.65
C ASP A 208 54.58 -6.23 -1.47
N ASP A 209 54.34 -4.94 -1.69
CA ASP A 209 55.25 -3.99 -2.39
C ASP A 209 55.61 -4.34 -3.84
N ALA A 210 54.95 -5.33 -4.46
CA ALA A 210 55.02 -5.62 -5.89
C ALA A 210 53.65 -5.41 -6.56
N THR A 211 53.64 -4.71 -7.71
CA THR A 211 52.45 -4.55 -8.56
C THR A 211 52.24 -5.80 -9.40
N GLU A 212 51.19 -6.56 -9.12
CA GLU A 212 50.78 -7.71 -9.93
C GLU A 212 49.44 -7.45 -10.62
N THR A 213 49.33 -7.85 -11.90
CA THR A 213 48.11 -7.75 -12.70
C THR A 213 47.18 -8.92 -12.40
N VAL A 214 46.02 -8.64 -11.79
CA VAL A 214 45.01 -9.64 -11.45
C VAL A 214 43.81 -9.52 -12.41
N PRO A 215 43.27 -10.62 -12.94
CA PRO A 215 42.06 -10.59 -13.76
C PRO A 215 40.87 -10.06 -12.96
N VAL A 216 40.14 -9.10 -13.54
CA VAL A 216 38.95 -8.52 -12.91
C VAL A 216 37.91 -9.63 -12.70
N THR A 217 37.33 -9.69 -11.50
CA THR A 217 36.36 -10.75 -11.19
C THR A 217 35.09 -10.58 -12.03
N ARG A 218 34.40 -11.68 -12.34
CA ARG A 218 33.18 -11.67 -13.16
C ARG A 218 32.10 -10.71 -12.62
N GLU A 219 31.97 -10.62 -11.31
CA GLU A 219 30.99 -9.74 -10.65
C GLU A 219 31.30 -8.25 -10.86
N GLU A 220 32.58 -7.88 -10.85
CA GLU A 220 33.02 -6.50 -11.12
C GLU A 220 32.83 -6.11 -12.59
N LEU A 221 33.00 -7.06 -13.52
CA LEU A 221 32.72 -6.84 -14.94
C LEU A 221 31.24 -6.67 -15.23
N GLU A 222 30.40 -7.48 -14.58
CA GLU A 222 28.94 -7.36 -14.70
C GLU A 222 28.43 -6.04 -14.08
N ALA A 223 29.06 -5.53 -13.03
CA ALA A 223 28.74 -4.23 -12.46
C ALA A 223 29.14 -3.07 -13.38
N ALA A 224 30.35 -3.09 -13.92
CA ALA A 224 30.83 -2.05 -14.85
C ALA A 224 30.04 -2.04 -16.17
N ALA A 225 29.62 -3.20 -16.66
CA ALA A 225 28.76 -3.30 -17.84
C ALA A 225 27.37 -2.69 -17.58
N LYS A 226 26.77 -2.95 -16.41
CA LYS A 226 25.48 -2.35 -16.01
C LYS A 226 25.57 -0.84 -15.84
N GLU A 227 26.66 -0.32 -15.29
CA GLU A 227 26.85 1.13 -15.16
C GLU A 227 26.98 1.83 -16.51
N LYS A 228 27.67 1.19 -17.48
CA LYS A 228 27.76 1.70 -18.85
C LYS A 228 26.42 1.66 -19.57
N GLU A 229 25.68 0.54 -19.46
CA GLU A 229 24.33 0.42 -20.03
C GLU A 229 23.38 1.48 -19.49
N LEU A 230 23.41 1.75 -18.18
CA LEU A 230 22.62 2.83 -17.57
C LEU A 230 23.02 4.23 -18.07
N ALA A 231 24.31 4.46 -18.32
CA ALA A 231 24.79 5.72 -18.88
C ALA A 231 24.33 5.92 -20.34
N GLU A 232 24.43 4.86 -21.15
CA GLU A 232 23.93 4.84 -22.53
C GLU A 232 22.42 5.02 -22.60
N ASP A 233 21.66 4.42 -21.68
CA ASP A 233 20.20 4.60 -21.60
C ASP A 233 19.80 6.03 -21.24
N VAL A 234 20.58 6.71 -20.38
CA VAL A 234 20.40 8.14 -20.08
C VAL A 234 20.75 9.01 -21.29
N GLU A 235 21.87 8.74 -21.96
CA GLU A 235 22.30 9.48 -23.16
C GLU A 235 21.31 9.32 -24.34
N ASN A 236 20.78 8.12 -24.52
CA ASN A 236 19.77 7.81 -25.53
C ASN A 236 18.36 8.31 -25.15
N GLY A 237 18.17 8.86 -23.94
CA GLY A 237 16.91 9.40 -23.46
C GLY A 237 15.86 8.35 -23.09
N TYR A 238 16.26 7.09 -22.90
CA TYR A 238 15.41 6.01 -22.39
C TYR A 238 15.27 6.06 -20.86
N ALA A 239 16.26 6.62 -20.15
CA ALA A 239 16.24 6.86 -18.72
C ALA A 239 16.50 8.34 -18.39
N PHE A 240 15.93 8.83 -17.28
CA PHE A 240 16.26 10.15 -16.76
C PHE A 240 17.54 10.08 -15.93
N SER A 241 18.39 11.10 -16.03
CA SER A 241 19.46 11.28 -15.05
C SER A 241 18.87 11.51 -13.66
N ARG A 242 19.67 11.25 -12.61
CA ARG A 242 19.23 11.44 -11.23
C ARG A 242 18.77 12.88 -10.96
N GLU A 243 19.47 13.85 -11.51
CA GLU A 243 19.17 15.27 -11.36
C GLU A 243 17.90 15.67 -12.14
N GLU A 244 17.69 15.11 -13.33
CA GLU A 244 16.45 15.28 -14.08
C GLU A 244 15.26 14.65 -13.38
N TYR A 245 15.43 13.47 -12.77
CA TYR A 245 14.39 12.81 -11.98
C TYR A 245 13.99 13.64 -10.76
N GLU A 246 14.98 14.22 -10.06
CA GLU A 246 14.75 15.11 -8.92
C GLU A 246 14.05 16.42 -9.34
N ASN A 247 14.36 16.94 -10.55
CA ASN A 247 13.68 18.10 -11.12
C ASN A 247 12.30 17.80 -11.74
N LEU A 248 12.05 16.55 -12.14
CA LEU A 248 10.77 16.11 -12.72
C LEU A 248 9.69 15.94 -11.65
N HIS A 249 10.07 15.91 -10.36
CA HIS A 249 9.10 15.90 -9.29
C HIS A 249 8.40 17.26 -9.21
N TYR A 250 7.14 17.29 -9.62
CA TYR A 250 6.32 18.50 -9.54
C TYR A 250 6.17 18.95 -8.07
N GLU A 251 6.83 20.06 -7.73
CA GLU A 251 6.55 20.77 -6.49
C GLU A 251 5.39 21.74 -6.70
N ALA A 252 4.39 21.68 -5.82
CA ALA A 252 3.29 22.65 -5.84
C ALA A 252 3.84 24.07 -5.62
N GLU A 253 3.30 25.07 -6.31
CA GLU A 253 3.78 26.46 -6.25
C GLU A 253 3.90 26.99 -4.81
N ASN A 254 3.02 26.57 -3.92
CA ASN A 254 3.02 27.01 -2.52
C ASN A 254 4.24 26.47 -1.75
N VAL A 255 4.68 25.24 -2.06
CA VAL A 255 5.88 24.63 -1.45
C VAL A 255 7.14 25.32 -1.97
N LYS A 256 7.16 25.68 -3.25
CA LYS A 256 8.26 26.47 -3.83
C LYS A 256 8.34 27.86 -3.20
N LYS A 257 7.20 28.56 -3.07
CA LYS A 257 7.07 29.86 -2.40
C LYS A 257 7.42 29.81 -0.92
N LEU A 258 7.31 28.65 -0.26
CA LEU A 258 7.71 28.43 1.13
C LEU A 258 9.24 28.32 1.24
N LYS A 259 9.89 27.53 0.37
CA LYS A 259 11.35 27.40 0.32
C LYS A 259 12.07 28.72 0.03
N GLU A 260 11.44 29.59 -0.75
CA GLU A 260 12.00 30.91 -1.11
C GLU A 260 11.83 31.98 -0.02
N THR A 261 11.04 31.74 1.04
CA THR A 261 10.88 32.73 2.13
C THR A 261 12.13 32.86 2.99
N ARG A 262 12.49 34.11 3.32
CA ARG A 262 13.67 34.43 4.13
C ARG A 262 13.33 34.76 5.59
N THR A 263 12.07 35.08 5.86
CA THR A 263 11.57 35.46 7.18
C THR A 263 10.78 34.31 7.79
N VAL A 264 11.02 34.06 9.08
CA VAL A 264 10.43 32.92 9.80
C VAL A 264 8.91 33.04 9.90
N ASP A 265 8.39 34.26 10.10
CA ASP A 265 6.95 34.50 10.24
C ASP A 265 6.18 34.24 8.93
N GLU A 266 6.73 34.65 7.79
CA GLU A 266 6.14 34.36 6.47
C GLU A 266 6.18 32.87 6.13
N MET A 267 7.25 32.18 6.56
CA MET A 267 7.37 30.74 6.41
C MET A 267 6.26 30.03 7.19
N TYR A 268 6.01 30.40 8.45
CA TYR A 268 4.93 29.81 9.24
C TYR A 268 3.54 30.12 8.66
N ALA A 269 3.33 31.34 8.15
CA ALA A 269 2.06 31.71 7.52
C ALA A 269 1.77 30.86 6.27
N LYS A 270 2.75 30.71 5.37
CA LYS A 270 2.63 29.88 4.16
C LYS A 270 2.53 28.38 4.49
N ALA A 271 3.23 27.91 5.51
CA ALA A 271 3.11 26.53 5.98
C ALA A 271 1.70 26.23 6.50
N HIS A 272 1.12 27.17 7.27
CA HIS A 272 -0.25 27.04 7.77
C HIS A 272 -1.28 27.05 6.63
N GLU A 273 -1.06 27.83 5.57
CA GLU A 273 -1.90 27.82 4.37
C GLU A 273 -1.87 26.46 3.65
N ILE A 274 -0.68 25.88 3.45
CA ILE A 274 -0.49 24.56 2.84
C ILE A 274 -1.20 23.47 3.67
N VAL A 275 -0.97 23.47 4.98
CA VAL A 275 -1.58 22.50 5.90
C VAL A 275 -3.10 22.68 5.97
N GLY A 276 -3.59 23.93 6.01
CA GLY A 276 -5.03 24.25 6.02
C GLY A 276 -5.78 23.75 4.79
N LEU A 277 -5.16 23.84 3.60
CA LEU A 277 -5.71 23.27 2.36
C LEU A 277 -5.78 21.74 2.43
N LEU A 278 -4.78 21.07 2.99
CA LEU A 278 -4.76 19.61 3.15
C LEU A 278 -5.84 19.12 4.13
N PHE A 279 -6.06 19.84 5.24
CA PHE A 279 -7.17 19.55 6.15
C PHE A 279 -8.54 19.73 5.49
N SER A 280 -8.67 20.74 4.61
CA SER A 280 -9.89 21.00 3.85
C SER A 280 -10.15 19.94 2.76
N LEU A 281 -9.11 19.33 2.19
CA LEU A 281 -9.27 18.28 1.18
C LEU A 281 -9.46 16.87 1.77
N ALA A 282 -8.99 16.65 3.01
CA ALA A 282 -9.20 15.39 3.72
C ALA A 282 -10.69 15.23 4.08
N GLY A 283 -11.32 14.14 3.62
CA GLY A 283 -12.72 13.83 3.97
C GLY A 283 -12.93 13.70 5.48
N ASP A 284 -14.17 13.91 5.93
CA ASP A 284 -14.56 14.16 7.34
C ASP A 284 -13.98 13.16 8.37
N GLU A 285 -13.78 11.90 7.98
CA GLU A 285 -13.22 10.86 8.85
C GLU A 285 -11.71 10.99 9.12
N LYS A 286 -10.96 11.67 8.23
CA LYS A 286 -9.54 12.00 8.46
C LYS A 286 -9.41 13.29 9.28
N ARG A 287 -10.30 14.26 9.10
CA ARG A 287 -10.34 15.51 9.90
C ARG A 287 -10.50 15.24 11.39
N LYS A 288 -11.42 14.32 11.76
CA LYS A 288 -11.66 13.94 13.17
C LYS A 288 -10.43 13.31 13.84
N ARG A 289 -9.66 12.50 13.10
CA ARG A 289 -8.44 11.85 13.62
C ARG A 289 -7.31 12.84 13.81
N CYS A 290 -7.03 13.69 12.82
CA CYS A 290 -5.97 14.69 12.95
C CYS A 290 -6.29 15.74 14.04
N ALA A 291 -7.55 16.14 14.19
CA ALA A 291 -7.98 17.05 15.26
C ALA A 291 -7.97 16.44 16.68
N ALA A 292 -7.91 15.11 16.79
CA ALA A 292 -7.72 14.42 18.07
C ALA A 292 -6.24 14.41 18.48
N VAL A 293 -5.33 14.22 17.53
CA VAL A 293 -3.87 14.23 17.77
C VAL A 293 -3.39 15.61 18.23
N VAL A 294 -3.86 16.69 17.61
CA VAL A 294 -3.47 18.07 18.00
C VAL A 294 -3.90 18.41 19.44
N ARG A 295 -5.06 17.89 19.90
CA ARG A 295 -5.53 18.11 21.28
C ARG A 295 -4.70 17.36 22.33
N GLU A 296 -4.16 16.20 21.97
CA GLU A 296 -3.29 15.45 22.88
C GLU A 296 -1.95 16.19 23.05
N GLU A 297 -1.37 16.74 21.98
CA GLU A 297 -0.10 17.48 22.05
C GLU A 297 -0.20 18.77 22.87
N GLU A 298 -1.29 19.55 22.73
CA GLU A 298 -1.53 20.76 23.54
C GLU A 298 -1.66 20.46 25.05
N THR A 299 -2.14 19.27 25.42
CA THR A 299 -2.26 18.88 26.84
C THR A 299 -0.97 18.37 27.47
N THR A 300 0.07 18.11 26.67
CA THR A 300 1.37 17.62 27.16
C THR A 300 2.43 18.72 27.36
N VAL A 301 2.13 19.96 26.96
CA VAL A 301 3.04 21.12 27.06
C VAL A 301 2.56 22.14 28.12
N SER A 302 1.62 21.77 29.00
CA SER A 302 1.24 22.56 30.19
C SER A 302 1.74 21.94 31.50
#